data_AF-A0A2I0T3L4-F1
#
_entry.id   AF-A0A2I0T3L4-F1
#
_cell.length_a   1.000
_cell.length_b   1.000
_cell.length_c   1.000
_cell.angle_alpha   90.00
_cell.angle_beta   90.00
_cell.angle_gamma   90.00
#
_symmetry.space_group_name_H-M   'P 1'
#
loop_
_entity.id
_entity.type
_entity.pdbx_description
1 polymer ?
#
loop_
_entity_poly.entity_id
_entity_poly.type
_entity_poly.pdbx_seq_one_letter_code
_entity_poly.pdbx_strand_id
1 'polypeptide(L)'
;MFALIKFSFLYAFEKDPDKFQFGRTKIFFRAGQVAYLEKLRADKFRAATIMIQKTVRGWLQRLKYKRLRRAAIVVQRYTRGHLARRWVLGSPPGKGKVGGQVENHFWALVFSICSIR
;
A
#
# COMPACT_ATOMS: atom_id res chain seq x y z
N MET A 1 0.29 -34.62 -14.92
CA MET A 1 0.44 -33.15 -15.04
C MET A 1 1.47 -32.53 -14.06
N PHE A 2 1.74 -33.13 -12.89
CA PHE A 2 2.73 -32.61 -11.93
C PHE A 2 4.22 -32.89 -12.28
N ALA A 3 4.51 -33.83 -13.18
CA ALA A 3 5.89 -34.15 -13.59
C ALA A 3 6.49 -33.16 -14.60
N LEU A 4 5.67 -32.41 -15.34
CA LEU A 4 6.14 -31.53 -16.41
C LEU A 4 6.68 -30.18 -15.90
N ILE A 5 6.28 -29.75 -14.70
CA ILE A 5 6.78 -28.51 -14.09
C ILE A 5 8.21 -28.67 -13.56
N LYS A 6 8.63 -29.90 -13.22
CA LYS A 6 9.98 -30.17 -12.72
C LYS A 6 11.03 -30.24 -13.84
N PHE A 7 10.61 -30.49 -15.08
CA PHE A 7 11.49 -30.64 -16.24
C PHE A 7 11.94 -29.29 -16.83
N SER A 8 11.07 -28.28 -16.89
CA SER A 8 11.46 -26.94 -17.38
C SER A 8 12.38 -26.18 -16.42
N PHE A 9 12.31 -26.46 -15.11
CA PHE A 9 13.13 -25.76 -14.12
C PHE A 9 14.61 -26.19 -14.16
N LEU A 10 14.89 -27.43 -14.57
CA LEU A 10 16.25 -27.94 -14.71
C LEU A 10 16.98 -27.35 -15.93
N TYR A 11 16.26 -26.95 -16.98
CA TYR A 11 16.87 -26.39 -18.20
C TYR A 11 17.34 -24.93 -18.08
N ALA A 12 16.96 -24.23 -17.00
CA ALA A 12 17.40 -22.85 -16.76
C ALA A 12 18.77 -22.75 -16.07
N PHE A 13 19.39 -23.89 -15.73
CA PHE A 13 20.63 -23.96 -14.96
C PHE A 13 21.77 -24.69 -15.69
N GLU A 14 21.73 -24.74 -17.02
CA GLU A 14 22.92 -25.08 -17.81
C GLU A 14 23.82 -23.82 -17.87
N LYS A 15 24.62 -23.60 -16.82
CA LYS A 15 25.56 -22.49 -16.76
C LYS A 15 26.98 -22.99 -17.01
N ASP A 16 27.55 -22.50 -18.10
CA ASP A 16 28.97 -22.44 -18.49
C ASP A 16 29.94 -23.28 -17.63
N PRO A 17 30.44 -24.42 -18.16
CA PRO A 17 31.33 -25.34 -17.42
C PRO A 17 32.68 -24.71 -16.99
N ASP A 18 33.03 -23.53 -17.52
CA ASP A 18 34.30 -22.84 -17.22
C ASP A 18 34.30 -22.06 -15.90
N LYS A 19 33.12 -21.81 -15.31
CA LYS A 19 32.98 -20.95 -14.13
C LYS A 19 32.89 -21.73 -12.82
N PHE A 20 32.53 -23.01 -12.92
CA PHE A 20 32.15 -23.84 -11.80
C PHE A 20 32.43 -25.31 -12.09
N GLN A 21 33.03 -26.03 -11.13
CA GLN A 21 33.24 -27.47 -11.25
C GLN A 21 32.56 -28.21 -10.09
N PHE A 22 31.74 -29.22 -10.43
CA PHE A 22 31.19 -30.15 -9.45
C PHE A 22 32.23 -31.25 -9.16
N GLY A 23 32.80 -31.27 -7.96
CA GLY A 23 33.55 -32.43 -7.45
C GLY A 23 32.62 -33.49 -6.86
N ARG A 24 33.16 -34.67 -6.51
CA ARG A 24 32.40 -35.82 -5.97
C ARG A 24 31.54 -35.49 -4.73
N THR A 25 31.97 -34.52 -3.92
CA THR A 25 31.26 -34.12 -2.69
C THR A 25 31.15 -32.62 -2.48
N LYS A 26 31.89 -31.81 -3.25
CA LYS A 26 31.98 -30.37 -3.07
C LYS A 26 32.10 -29.66 -4.41
N ILE A 27 31.60 -28.44 -4.43
CA ILE A 27 31.59 -27.55 -5.57
C ILE A 27 32.81 -26.63 -5.48
N PHE A 28 33.56 -26.50 -6.58
CA PHE A 28 34.73 -25.63 -6.68
C PHE A 28 34.44 -24.40 -7.54
N PHE A 29 34.73 -23.24 -6.96
CA PHE A 29 34.57 -21.94 -7.61
C PHE A 29 35.93 -21.31 -7.88
N ARG A 30 36.05 -20.60 -9.01
CA ARG A 30 37.19 -19.69 -9.24
C ARG A 30 37.08 -18.48 -8.30
N ALA A 31 38.21 -17.89 -7.91
CA ALA A 31 38.25 -16.70 -7.07
C ALA A 31 37.31 -15.59 -7.60
N GLY A 32 36.51 -14.98 -6.73
CA GLY A 32 35.53 -13.92 -7.07
C GLY A 32 34.12 -14.39 -7.46
N GLN A 33 33.92 -15.67 -7.81
CA GLN A 33 32.59 -16.21 -8.14
C GLN A 33 31.64 -16.25 -6.93
N VAL A 34 32.15 -16.59 -5.75
CA VAL A 34 31.35 -16.67 -4.52
C VAL A 34 30.81 -15.28 -4.13
N ALA A 35 31.65 -14.24 -4.21
CA ALA A 35 31.24 -12.87 -3.94
C ALA A 35 30.13 -12.40 -4.92
N TYR A 36 30.21 -12.79 -6.19
CA TYR A 36 29.16 -12.49 -7.17
C TYR A 36 27.84 -13.22 -6.84
N LEU A 37 27.90 -14.48 -6.41
CA LEU A 37 26.71 -15.24 -6.00
C LEU A 37 26.08 -14.69 -4.72
N GLU A 38 26.88 -14.25 -3.75
CA GLU A 38 26.40 -13.58 -2.54
C GLU A 38 25.73 -12.25 -2.86
N LYS A 39 26.30 -11.47 -3.79
CA LYS A 39 25.66 -10.25 -4.28
C LYS A 39 24.30 -10.53 -4.94
N LEU A 40 24.23 -11.51 -5.84
CA LEU A 40 22.96 -11.91 -6.47
C LEU A 40 21.93 -12.41 -5.45
N ARG A 41 22.39 -13.11 -4.41
CA ARG A 41 21.53 -13.55 -3.30
C ARG A 41 20.97 -12.34 -2.55
N ALA A 42 21.82 -11.37 -2.19
CA ALA A 42 21.42 -10.15 -1.50
C ALA A 42 20.41 -9.32 -2.32
N ASP A 43 20.64 -9.17 -3.63
CA ASP A 43 19.75 -8.42 -4.52
C ASP A 43 18.36 -9.07 -4.61
N LYS A 44 18.29 -10.41 -4.68
CA LYS A 44 17.00 -11.14 -4.66
C LYS A 44 16.25 -10.94 -3.35
N PHE A 45 16.93 -11.03 -2.20
CA PHE A 45 16.31 -10.77 -0.91
C PHE A 45 15.83 -9.33 -0.78
N ARG A 46 16.60 -8.37 -1.29
CA ARG A 46 16.22 -6.95 -1.29
C ARG A 46 14.97 -6.72 -2.14
N ALA A 47 14.89 -7.28 -3.34
CA ALA A 47 13.71 -7.19 -4.20
C ALA A 47 12.47 -7.78 -3.52
N ALA A 48 12.58 -8.98 -2.94
CA ALA A 48 11.49 -9.62 -2.20
C ALA A 48 11.01 -8.75 -1.02
N THR A 49 11.95 -8.20 -0.25
CA THR A 49 11.65 -7.34 0.90
C THR A 49 10.91 -6.08 0.47
N ILE A 50 11.37 -5.41 -0.60
CA ILE A 50 10.70 -4.21 -1.15
C ILE A 50 9.27 -4.54 -1.60
N MET A 51 9.05 -5.71 -2.21
CA MET A 51 7.71 -6.14 -2.63
C MET A 51 6.76 -6.36 -1.45
N ILE A 52 7.26 -6.92 -0.35
CA ILE A 52 6.46 -7.09 0.88
C ILE A 52 6.17 -5.71 1.48
N GLN A 53 7.20 -4.88 1.63
CA GLN A 53 7.09 -3.54 2.21
C GLN A 53 6.09 -2.65 1.45
N LYS A 54 6.16 -2.61 0.11
CA LYS A 54 5.22 -1.80 -0.70
C LYS A 54 3.78 -2.25 -0.51
N THR A 55 3.54 -3.56 -0.43
CA THR A 55 2.21 -4.15 -0.29
C THR A 55 1.62 -3.83 1.08
N VAL A 56 2.41 -4.00 2.14
CA VAL A 56 2.01 -3.70 3.52
C VAL A 56 1.70 -2.21 3.68
N ARG A 57 2.58 -1.32 3.18
CA ARG A 57 2.36 0.13 3.23
C ARG A 57 1.05 0.52 2.54
N GLY A 58 0.79 -0.01 1.34
CA GLY A 58 -0.46 0.24 0.62
C GLY A 58 -1.69 -0.25 1.37
N TRP A 59 -1.63 -1.45 1.96
CA TRP A 59 -2.73 -2.01 2.75
C TRP A 59 -3.06 -1.18 4.00
N LEU A 60 -2.04 -0.76 4.75
CA LEU A 60 -2.21 0.09 5.93
C LEU A 60 -2.88 1.44 5.59
N GLN A 61 -2.48 2.08 4.48
CA GLN A 61 -3.10 3.33 4.04
C GLN A 61 -4.56 3.13 3.64
N ARG A 62 -4.88 2.04 2.92
CA ARG A 62 -6.28 1.71 2.58
C ARG A 62 -7.15 1.48 3.81
N LEU A 63 -6.61 0.82 4.85
CA LEU A 63 -7.31 0.64 6.13
C LEU A 63 -7.59 1.98 6.82
N LYS A 64 -6.59 2.87 6.90
CA LYS A 64 -6.74 4.22 7.46
C LYS A 64 -7.79 5.02 6.69
N TYR A 65 -7.72 5.03 5.36
CA TYR A 65 -8.68 5.72 4.51
C TYR A 65 -10.11 5.20 4.70
N LYS A 66 -10.32 3.88 4.74
CA LYS A 66 -11.65 3.30 4.98
C LYS A 66 -12.24 3.73 6.33
N ARG A 67 -11.43 3.78 7.40
CA ARG A 67 -11.86 4.25 8.72
C ARG A 67 -12.26 5.73 8.67
N LEU A 68 -11.39 6.58 8.12
CA LEU A 68 -11.65 8.02 8.00
C LEU A 68 -12.91 8.30 7.16
N ARG A 69 -13.08 7.61 6.03
CA ARG A 69 -14.24 7.74 5.15
C ARG A 69 -15.55 7.37 5.86
N ARG A 70 -15.56 6.30 6.66
CA ARG A 70 -16.75 5.93 7.45
C ARG A 70 -17.10 7.01 8.47
N ALA A 71 -16.12 7.49 9.22
CA ALA A 71 -16.32 8.58 10.18
C ALA A 71 -16.85 9.85 9.50
N ALA A 72 -16.24 10.23 8.38
CA ALA A 72 -16.68 11.35 7.55
C ALA A 72 -18.14 11.24 7.11
N ILE A 73 -18.57 10.09 6.59
CA ILE A 73 -19.96 9.88 6.13
C ILE A 73 -20.94 10.02 7.28
N VAL A 74 -20.61 9.48 8.46
CA VAL A 74 -21.44 9.58 9.66
C VAL A 74 -21.63 11.05 10.05
N VAL A 75 -20.52 11.80 10.15
CA VAL A 75 -20.57 13.24 10.46
C VAL A 75 -21.39 14.00 9.40
N GLN A 76 -21.15 13.76 8.11
CA GLN A 76 -21.91 14.39 7.02
C GLN A 76 -23.42 14.13 7.12
N ARG A 77 -23.84 12.91 7.48
CA ARG A 77 -25.25 12.56 7.66
C ARG A 77 -25.89 13.37 8.79
N TYR A 78 -25.24 13.43 9.95
CA TYR A 78 -25.75 14.17 11.11
C TYR A 78 -25.81 15.68 10.81
N THR A 79 -24.76 16.24 10.20
CA THR A 79 -24.69 17.64 9.83
C THR A 79 -25.79 18.04 8.85
N ARG A 80 -26.03 17.25 7.79
CA ARG A 80 -27.14 17.49 6.85
C ARG A 80 -28.51 17.44 7.53
N GLY A 81 -28.73 16.47 8.42
CA GLY A 81 -29.98 16.37 9.17
C GLY A 81 -30.19 17.53 10.15
N HIS A 82 -29.13 17.99 10.81
CA HIS A 82 -29.19 19.15 11.70
C HIS A 82 -29.50 20.43 10.93
N LEU A 83 -28.86 20.65 9.78
CA LEU A 83 -29.21 21.75 8.88
C LEU A 83 -30.68 21.69 8.49
N ALA A 84 -31.16 20.57 7.94
CA ALA A 84 -32.54 20.42 7.49
C ALA A 84 -33.57 20.78 8.57
N ARG A 85 -33.33 20.38 9.83
CA ARG A 85 -34.17 20.77 10.96
C ARG A 85 -34.13 22.28 11.25
N ARG A 86 -32.95 22.91 11.17
CA ARG A 86 -32.81 24.37 11.32
C ARG A 86 -33.55 25.15 10.22
N TRP A 87 -33.53 24.64 8.98
CA TRP A 87 -34.29 25.23 7.86
C TRP A 87 -35.80 25.21 8.13
N VAL A 88 -36.34 24.09 8.59
CA VAL A 88 -37.78 23.96 8.89
C VAL A 88 -38.21 24.85 10.06
N LEU A 89 -37.32 25.06 11.04
CA LEU A 89 -37.57 25.96 12.17
C LEU A 89 -37.41 27.46 11.83
N GLY A 90 -37.34 27.83 10.54
CA GLY A 90 -37.38 29.23 10.11
C GLY A 90 -36.08 30.01 10.26
N SER A 91 -34.95 29.35 10.54
CA SER A 91 -33.62 29.97 10.46
C SER A 91 -32.94 29.55 9.15
N PRO A 92 -33.09 30.32 8.06
CA PRO A 92 -32.32 30.05 6.85
C PRO A 92 -30.83 30.12 7.20
N PRO A 93 -29.97 29.25 6.63
CA PRO A 93 -28.53 29.43 6.73
C PRO A 93 -28.17 30.64 5.87
N GLY A 94 -28.37 31.82 6.43
CA GLY A 94 -27.64 33.00 6.03
C GLY A 94 -26.16 32.65 6.15
N LYS A 95 -25.39 32.98 5.11
CA LYS A 95 -23.94 33.09 5.18
C LYS A 95 -23.60 34.20 6.17
N GLY A 96 -23.75 33.93 7.46
CA GLY A 96 -23.66 34.88 8.55
C GLY A 96 -22.81 34.27 9.63
N LYS A 97 -21.62 34.83 9.80
CA LYS A 97 -20.65 34.49 10.84
C LYS A 97 -21.34 34.55 12.21
N VAL A 98 -21.50 33.44 12.90
CA VAL A 98 -21.84 33.45 14.33
C VAL A 98 -21.17 32.27 15.02
N GLY A 99 -20.20 32.58 15.88
CA GLY A 99 -19.81 31.71 16.99
C GLY A 99 -18.65 30.74 16.74
N GLY A 100 -17.42 31.24 16.96
CA GLY A 100 -16.28 30.39 17.27
C GLY A 100 -15.47 29.93 16.06
N GLN A 101 -14.18 30.27 16.08
CA GLN A 101 -13.16 29.84 15.11
C GLN A 101 -13.18 28.32 14.82
N VAL A 102 -13.79 27.52 15.69
CA VAL A 102 -13.98 26.06 15.61
C VAL A 102 -15.01 25.62 14.55
N GLU A 103 -16.10 26.36 14.32
CA GLU A 103 -17.14 25.98 13.36
C GLU A 103 -16.72 26.25 11.90
N ASN A 104 -15.91 27.28 11.66
CA ASN A 104 -15.42 27.62 10.32
C ASN A 104 -14.57 26.48 9.73
N HIS A 105 -13.73 25.84 10.55
CA HIS A 105 -12.96 24.66 10.13
C HIS A 105 -13.85 23.43 9.96
N PHE A 106 -14.88 23.26 10.80
CA PHE A 106 -15.82 22.14 10.71
C PHE A 106 -16.63 22.17 9.41
N TRP A 107 -17.20 23.32 9.05
CA TRP A 107 -17.92 23.50 7.79
C TRP A 107 -17.00 23.41 6.56
N ALA A 108 -15.80 23.98 6.62
CA ALA A 108 -14.81 23.83 5.55
C ALA A 108 -14.40 22.36 5.33
N LEU A 109 -14.22 21.58 6.40
CA LEU A 109 -13.99 20.13 6.32
C LEU A 109 -15.20 19.40 5.74
N VAL A 110 -16.42 19.72 6.17
CA VAL A 110 -17.64 19.08 5.64
C VAL A 110 -17.80 19.35 4.14
N PHE A 111 -17.57 20.58 3.66
CA PHE A 111 -17.59 20.92 2.23
C PHE A 111 -16.45 20.24 1.46
N SER A 112 -15.22 20.26 2.00
CA SER A 112 -14.07 19.59 1.38
C SER A 112 -14.25 18.07 1.28
N ILE A 113 -14.83 17.43 2.31
CA ILE A 113 -15.12 15.99 2.30
C ILE A 113 -16.33 15.66 1.40
N CYS A 114 -17.25 16.61 1.15
CA CYS A 114 -18.38 16.42 0.25
C CYS A 114 -17.96 16.40 -1.23
N SER A 115 -16.82 17.02 -1.58
CA SER A 115 -16.25 17.02 -2.93
C SER A 115 -15.32 15.84 -3.24
N ILE A 116 -15.10 14.88 -2.33
CA ILE A 116 -14.30 13.66 -2.59
C ILE A 116 -15.17 12.59 -3.28
N ARG A 117 -15.93 12.97 -4.31
CA ARG A 117 -16.64 12.03 -5.19
C ARG A 117 -15.98 11.97 -6.55
#